data_AF-A0A498R402-F1
#
_entry.id   AF-A0A498R402-F1
#
_cell.length_a   1.000
_cell.length_b   1.000
_cell.length_c   1.000
_cell.angle_alpha   90.00
_cell.angle_beta   90.00
_cell.angle_gamma   90.00
#
_symmetry.space_group_name_H-M   'P 1'
#
loop_
_entity.id
_entity.type
_entity.pdbx_description
1 polymer ?
#
loop_
_entity_poly.entity_id
_entity_poly.type
_entity_poly.pdbx_seq_one_letter_code
_entity_poly.pdbx_strand_id
1 'polypeptide(L)'
;MKRWVRKMLLALLISVVILALGIGLYIQQPKFGTLPQGARLERIERSPNYVNGQFQNLVPTPQFSEGNSTVSVWWYFLFAKKERLAPIASIPAVKTDLKT
;
A
#
# COMPACT_ATOMS: atom_id res chain seq x y z
N MET A 1 10.90 -35.70 -16.21
CA MET A 1 11.47 -34.33 -16.19
C MET A 1 12.99 -34.38 -16.25
N LYS A 2 13.61 -33.68 -17.21
CA LYS A 2 15.08 -33.55 -17.30
C LYS A 2 15.63 -32.99 -15.97
N ARG A 3 16.78 -33.49 -15.52
CA ARG A 3 17.43 -33.07 -14.25
C ARG A 3 17.62 -31.54 -14.15
N TRP A 4 17.85 -30.88 -15.27
CA TRP A 4 17.99 -29.42 -15.37
C TRP A 4 16.69 -28.65 -15.08
N VAL A 5 15.55 -29.16 -15.52
CA VAL A 5 14.23 -28.55 -15.23
C VAL A 5 13.94 -28.61 -13.73
N ARG A 6 14.25 -29.73 -13.07
CA ARG A 6 14.09 -29.85 -11.60
C ARG A 6 14.97 -28.85 -10.85
N LYS A 7 16.24 -28.71 -11.26
CA LYS A 7 17.16 -27.71 -10.66
C LYS A 7 16.68 -26.28 -10.88
N MET A 8 16.17 -25.96 -12.08
CA MET A 8 15.62 -24.65 -12.40
C MET A 8 14.39 -24.31 -11.55
N LEU A 9 13.46 -25.26 -11.40
CA LEU A 9 12.28 -25.08 -10.55
C LEU A 9 12.66 -24.91 -9.07
N LEU A 10 13.63 -25.67 -8.57
CA LEU A 10 14.14 -25.51 -7.21
C LEU A 10 14.79 -24.14 -7.00
N ALA A 11 15.61 -23.67 -7.95
CA ALA A 11 16.23 -22.35 -7.87
C ALA A 11 15.18 -21.22 -7.88
N LEU A 12 14.15 -21.34 -8.73
CA LEU A 12 13.03 -20.39 -8.76
C LEU A 12 12.28 -20.37 -7.42
N LEU A 13 11.95 -21.55 -6.88
CA LEU A 13 11.27 -21.66 -5.58
C LEU A 13 12.10 -21.01 -4.46
N ILE A 14 13.40 -21.30 -4.40
CA ILE A 14 14.32 -20.69 -3.42
C ILE A 14 14.34 -19.17 -3.57
N SER A 15 14.38 -18.66 -4.80
CA SER A 15 14.37 -17.22 -5.07
C SER A 15 13.08 -16.55 -4.58
N VAL A 16 11.93 -17.18 -4.81
CA VAL A 16 10.63 -16.69 -4.30
C VAL A 16 10.59 -16.69 -2.78
N VAL A 17 11.11 -17.72 -2.12
CA VAL A 17 11.17 -17.80 -0.65
C VAL A 17 12.06 -16.70 -0.08
N ILE A 18 13.25 -16.48 -0.66
CA ILE A 18 14.16 -15.41 -0.23
C ILE A 18 13.50 -14.04 -0.40
N LEU A 19 12.81 -13.81 -1.52
CA LEU A 19 12.12 -12.55 -1.79
C LEU A 19 10.97 -12.32 -0.80
N ALA A 20 10.15 -13.33 -0.53
CA ALA A 20 9.06 -13.26 0.45
C ALA A 20 9.59 -12.94 1.86
N LEU A 21 10.70 -13.57 2.27
CA LEU A 21 11.35 -13.29 3.55
C LEU A 21 11.87 -11.85 3.60
N GLY A 22 12.53 -11.39 2.54
CA GLY A 22 13.04 -10.02 2.44
C GLY A 22 11.93 -8.97 2.54
N ILE A 23 10.81 -9.19 1.84
CA ILE A 23 9.63 -8.31 1.92
C ILE A 23 9.02 -8.34 3.33
N GLY A 24 8.88 -9.51 3.92
CA GLY A 24 8.33 -9.68 5.28
C GLY A 24 9.13 -8.89 6.32
N LEU A 25 10.47 -8.98 6.27
CA LEU A 25 11.35 -8.22 7.15
C LEU A 25 11.32 -6.70 6.87
N TYR A 26 11.20 -6.31 5.60
CA TYR A 26 11.15 -4.90 5.22
C TYR A 26 9.89 -4.20 5.72
N ILE A 27 8.72 -4.85 5.64
CA ILE A 27 7.44 -4.29 6.09
C ILE A 27 7.38 -4.16 7.63
N GLN A 28 8.21 -4.88 8.38
CA GLN A 28 8.31 -4.74 9.85
C GLN A 28 9.05 -3.47 10.31
N GLN A 29 9.57 -2.65 9.40
CA GLN A 29 10.25 -1.42 9.78
C GLN A 29 9.27 -0.38 10.37
N PRO A 30 9.70 0.45 11.35
CA PRO A 30 8.83 1.43 12.03
C PRO A 30 8.08 2.39 11.09
N LYS A 31 8.63 2.67 9.90
CA LYS A 31 8.01 3.53 8.88
C LYS A 31 6.67 3.02 8.36
N PHE A 32 6.41 1.71 8.45
CA PHE A 32 5.15 1.09 8.06
C PHE A 32 4.11 1.10 9.18
N GLY A 33 4.53 1.42 10.42
CA GLY A 33 3.67 1.37 11.59
C GLY A 33 3.35 -0.05 12.06
N THR A 34 2.43 -0.16 13.01
CA THR A 34 2.00 -1.43 13.61
C THR A 34 0.49 -1.61 13.46
N LEU A 35 0.05 -2.86 13.34
CA LEU A 35 -1.37 -3.18 13.39
C LEU A 35 -1.96 -2.82 14.77
N PRO A 36 -3.21 -2.36 14.83
CA PRO A 36 -3.86 -2.06 16.12
C PRO A 36 -3.99 -3.34 16.96
N GLN A 37 -3.68 -3.23 18.25
CA GLN A 37 -3.73 -4.33 19.21
C GLN A 37 -4.26 -3.83 20.57
N GLY A 38 -4.75 -4.77 21.40
CA GLY A 38 -5.25 -4.49 22.75
C GLY A 38 -6.29 -3.38 22.80
N ALA A 39 -6.15 -2.45 23.74
CA ALA A 39 -7.07 -1.34 23.94
C ALA A 39 -7.28 -0.44 22.70
N ARG A 40 -6.29 -0.37 21.79
CA ARG A 40 -6.45 0.38 20.54
C ARG A 40 -7.36 -0.35 19.55
N LEU A 41 -7.24 -1.67 19.46
CA LEU A 41 -8.11 -2.49 18.62
C LEU A 41 -9.55 -2.44 19.12
N GLU A 42 -9.76 -2.65 20.44
CA GLU A 42 -11.10 -2.57 21.05
C GLU A 42 -11.78 -1.22 20.78
N ARG A 43 -11.03 -0.12 20.83
CA ARG A 43 -11.56 1.21 20.52
C ARG A 43 -12.02 1.32 19.06
N ILE A 44 -11.28 0.73 18.13
CA ILE A 44 -11.64 0.71 16.71
C ILE A 44 -12.90 -0.13 16.50
N GLU A 45 -12.97 -1.31 17.11
CA GLU A 45 -14.10 -2.23 16.99
C GLU A 45 -15.39 -1.68 17.62
N ARG A 46 -15.29 -0.87 18.68
CA ARG A 46 -16.44 -0.17 19.27
C ARG A 46 -16.97 1.00 18.44
N SER A 47 -16.29 1.37 17.35
CA SER A 47 -16.78 2.43 16.47
C SER A 47 -18.10 2.00 15.81
N PRO A 48 -19.14 2.86 15.78
CA PRO A 48 -20.39 2.55 15.08
C PRO A 48 -20.19 2.34 13.57
N ASN A 49 -19.08 2.85 13.03
CA ASN A 49 -18.71 2.72 11.63
C ASN A 49 -17.82 1.49 11.36
N TYR A 50 -17.47 0.70 12.37
CA TYR A 50 -16.70 -0.53 12.19
C TYR A 50 -17.65 -1.72 12.17
N VAL A 51 -17.95 -2.23 10.97
CA VAL A 51 -18.98 -3.25 10.76
C VAL A 51 -18.40 -4.34 9.86
N ASN A 52 -18.55 -5.61 10.28
CA ASN A 52 -18.03 -6.79 9.58
C ASN A 52 -16.50 -6.76 9.37
N GLY A 53 -15.73 -6.29 10.36
CA GLY A 53 -14.27 -6.30 10.32
C GLY A 53 -13.64 -5.20 9.45
N GLN A 54 -14.43 -4.24 8.98
CA GLN A 54 -13.96 -3.11 8.19
C GLN A 54 -14.64 -1.81 8.59
N PHE A 55 -13.90 -0.72 8.43
CA PHE A 55 -14.46 0.62 8.60
C PHE A 55 -15.29 0.98 7.37
N GLN A 56 -16.52 1.43 7.59
CA GLN A 56 -17.43 1.93 6.57
C GLN A 56 -17.49 3.46 6.66
N ASN A 57 -17.21 4.13 5.54
CA ASN A 57 -17.32 5.58 5.47
C ASN A 57 -18.79 6.01 5.55
N LEU A 58 -19.04 7.18 6.15
CA LEU A 58 -20.39 7.77 6.25
C LEU A 58 -21.02 8.07 4.88
N VAL A 59 -20.18 8.39 3.90
CA VAL A 59 -20.58 8.65 2.51
C VAL A 59 -19.96 7.57 1.62
N PRO A 60 -20.72 6.96 0.69
CA PRO A 60 -20.18 6.00 -0.25
C PRO A 60 -18.93 6.55 -0.95
N THR A 61 -17.81 5.89 -0.73
CA THR A 61 -16.53 6.23 -1.38
C THR A 61 -16.16 5.02 -2.23
N PRO A 62 -16.60 4.95 -3.49
CA PRO A 62 -16.24 3.83 -4.35
C PRO A 62 -14.72 3.79 -4.47
N GLN A 63 -14.16 2.59 -4.46
CA GLN A 63 -12.71 2.38 -4.54
C GLN A 63 -12.11 2.98 -5.82
N PHE A 64 -12.88 3.01 -6.89
CA PHE A 64 -12.51 3.62 -8.17
C PHE A 64 -13.56 4.65 -8.57
N SER A 65 -13.13 5.67 -9.31
CA SER A 65 -14.05 6.61 -9.94
C SER A 65 -14.98 5.90 -10.91
N GLU A 66 -16.19 6.43 -11.07
CA GLU A 66 -17.23 5.85 -11.92
C GLU A 66 -16.70 5.58 -13.34
N GLY A 67 -17.08 4.43 -13.91
CA GLY A 67 -16.67 4.00 -15.23
C GLY A 67 -15.28 3.34 -15.32
N ASN A 68 -14.54 3.24 -14.20
CA ASN A 68 -13.22 2.60 -14.20
C ASN A 68 -13.24 1.17 -13.65
N SER A 69 -12.60 0.28 -14.39
CA SER A 69 -12.32 -1.09 -13.95
C SER A 69 -10.98 -1.15 -13.20
N THR A 70 -10.79 -2.17 -12.37
CA THR A 70 -9.51 -2.43 -11.71
C THR A 70 -8.35 -2.49 -12.72
N VAL A 71 -8.56 -3.14 -13.86
CA VAL A 71 -7.53 -3.30 -14.92
C VAL A 71 -7.18 -1.97 -15.56
N SER A 72 -8.18 -1.14 -15.88
CA SER A 72 -7.93 0.17 -16.50
C SER A 72 -7.18 1.11 -15.55
N VAL A 73 -7.48 1.05 -14.25
CA VAL A 73 -6.76 1.83 -13.22
C VAL A 73 -5.30 1.38 -13.11
N TRP A 74 -5.03 0.07 -13.08
CA TRP A 74 -3.65 -0.44 -13.06
C TRP A 74 -2.87 -0.08 -14.32
N TRP A 75 -3.50 -0.22 -15.49
CA TRP A 75 -2.89 0.18 -16.75
C TRP A 75 -2.53 1.66 -16.77
N TYR A 76 -3.47 2.52 -16.35
CA TYR A 76 -3.23 3.95 -16.22
C TYR A 76 -2.10 4.23 -15.23
N PHE A 77 -2.09 3.59 -14.06
CA PHE A 77 -1.06 3.81 -13.04
C PHE A 77 0.35 3.48 -13.54
N LEU A 78 0.51 2.40 -14.31
CA LEU A 78 1.81 1.92 -14.80
C LEU A 78 2.29 2.67 -16.06
N PHE A 79 1.39 3.04 -16.96
CA PHE A 79 1.76 3.50 -18.30
C PHE A 79 1.32 4.93 -18.64
N ALA A 80 0.39 5.53 -17.91
CA ALA A 80 -0.04 6.88 -18.22
C ALA A 80 1.03 7.92 -17.89
N LYS A 81 1.23 8.86 -18.82
CA LYS A 81 2.08 10.03 -18.58
C LYS A 81 1.40 10.94 -17.58
N LYS A 82 2.14 11.33 -16.54
CA LYS A 82 1.68 12.29 -15.53
C LYS A 82 2.26 13.65 -15.85
N GLU A 83 1.41 14.60 -16.20
CA GLU A 83 1.80 15.98 -16.47
C GLU A 83 1.75 16.82 -15.19
N ARG A 84 2.47 17.95 -15.17
CA ARG A 84 2.43 18.96 -14.07
C ARG A 84 2.73 18.39 -12.67
N LEU A 85 3.64 17.41 -12.61
CA LEU A 85 4.10 16.81 -11.34
C LEU A 85 4.83 17.81 -10.44
N ALA A 86 5.36 18.89 -11.03
CA ALA A 86 5.96 19.99 -10.32
C ALA A 86 5.28 21.32 -10.71
N PRO A 87 5.16 22.27 -9.78
CA PRO A 87 4.66 23.59 -10.10
C PRO A 87 5.63 24.29 -11.05
N ILE A 88 5.09 25.10 -11.98
CA ILE A 88 5.88 25.86 -12.97
C ILE A 88 6.63 27.02 -12.29
N ALA A 89 6.10 27.51 -11.17
CA ALA A 89 6.67 28.61 -10.40
C ALA A 89 6.81 28.22 -8.93
N SER A 90 7.69 28.92 -8.22
CA SER A 90 7.89 28.75 -6.79
C SER A 90 6.59 29.00 -6.02
N ILE A 91 6.25 28.08 -5.11
CA ILE A 91 5.11 28.24 -4.20
C ILE A 91 5.55 29.14 -3.04
N PRO A 92 4.79 30.19 -2.66
CA PRO A 92 5.10 31.00 -1.50
C PRO A 92 5.05 30.13 -0.24
N ALA A 93 6.15 30.09 0.51
CA ALA A 93 6.26 29.33 1.74
C ALA A 93 6.78 30.23 2.87
N VAL A 94 6.13 30.18 4.04
CA VAL A 94 6.60 30.84 5.26
C VAL A 94 7.34 29.81 6.10
N LYS A 95 8.66 29.98 6.27
CA LYS A 95 9.45 29.10 7.12
C LYS A 95 9.07 29.36 8.59
N THR A 96 8.35 28.42 9.19
CA THR A 96 7.99 28.46 10.61
C THR A 96 9.13 27.84 11.43
N ASP A 97 9.57 28.53 12.48
CA ASP A 97 10.49 27.95 13.45
C ASP A 97 9.71 26.99 14.36
N LEU A 98 10.12 25.72 14.38
CA LEU A 98 9.49 24.66 15.18
C LEU A 98 10.20 24.44 16.52
N LYS A 99 11.20 25.27 16.87
CA LYS A 99 11.81 25.23 18.20
C LYS A 99 10.85 25.82 19.23
N THR A 100 10.13 24.92 19.89
CA THR A 100 9.51 25.13 21.21
C THR A 100 10.30 24.40 22.27
#